data_AF-A0A397VKK0-F1
#
_entry.id   AF-A0A397VKK0-F1
#
_cell.length_a   1.000
_cell.length_b   1.000
_cell.length_c   1.000
_cell.angle_alpha   90.00
_cell.angle_beta   90.00
_cell.angle_gamma   90.00
#
_symmetry.space_group_name_H-M   'P 1'
#
loop_
_entity.id
_entity.type
_entity.pdbx_description
1 polymer ?
#
loop_
_entity_poly.entity_id
_entity_poly.type
_entity_poly.pdbx_seq_one_letter_code
_entity_poly.pdbx_strand_id
1 'polypeptide(L)'
;MHHLDLGLFKNQINFTLDLLKEQYGASILDKIDNRLANIPRFPGFKIFKNGISLLARITASEYRNIMKIMIFVLDNLNIGKTIQEKLLKLYEVWNNMYILSHYEEFTESDLRVGQKNTLPLNDFENLIIDWAKKFIALFNTYSNSELKFPKLHSWVYHTTDLIKKYGSLNSFSTETYESLNKDFVKKPYYLTNKQNIEDQILKIAIRELP
;
A
#
# COMPACT_ATOMS: atom_id res chain seq x y z
N MET A 1 -6.76 1.89 2.99
CA MET A 1 -7.08 0.60 2.32
C MET A 1 -6.00 -0.47 2.56
N HIS A 2 -6.21 -1.39 3.50
CA HIS A 2 -5.26 -2.50 3.76
C HIS A 2 -4.89 -3.33 2.51
N HIS A 3 -5.80 -3.46 1.54
CA HIS A 3 -5.53 -4.16 0.29
C HIS A 3 -4.40 -3.52 -0.53
N LEU A 4 -4.35 -2.19 -0.60
CA LEU A 4 -3.30 -1.45 -1.31
C LEU A 4 -1.97 -1.55 -0.56
N ASP A 5 -1.99 -1.28 0.75
CA ASP A 5 -0.80 -1.25 1.59
C ASP A 5 -0.12 -2.63 1.70
N LEU A 6 -0.88 -3.65 2.12
CA LEU A 6 -0.36 -4.99 2.42
C LEU A 6 -0.45 -5.96 1.23
N GLY A 7 -1.11 -5.56 0.16
CA GLY A 7 -1.24 -6.36 -1.07
C GLY A 7 -0.30 -5.87 -2.15
N LEU A 8 -0.69 -4.80 -2.83
CA LEU A 8 0.00 -4.35 -4.04
C LEU A 8 1.32 -3.64 -3.74
N PHE A 9 1.33 -2.68 -2.80
CA PHE A 9 2.55 -1.92 -2.49
C PHE A 9 3.63 -2.80 -1.86
N LYS A 10 3.23 -3.68 -0.93
CA LYS A 10 4.12 -4.71 -0.38
C LYS A 10 4.81 -5.51 -1.49
N ASN A 11 4.06 -5.98 -2.47
CA ASN A 11 4.62 -6.73 -3.59
C ASN A 11 5.56 -5.86 -4.43
N GLN A 12 5.22 -4.60 -4.69
CA GLN A 12 6.09 -3.67 -5.41
C GLN A 12 7.44 -3.45 -4.71
N ILE A 13 7.43 -3.26 -3.38
CA ILE A 13 8.67 -3.13 -2.60
C ILE A 13 9.48 -4.42 -2.68
N ASN A 14 8.85 -5.57 -2.42
CA ASN A 14 9.54 -6.86 -2.44
C ASN A 14 10.20 -7.12 -3.80
N PHE A 15 9.45 -6.98 -4.90
CA PHE A 15 10.00 -7.15 -6.25
C PHE A 15 11.08 -6.12 -6.59
N THR A 16 10.99 -4.89 -6.08
CA THR A 16 12.07 -3.90 -6.24
C THR A 16 13.35 -4.35 -5.55
N LEU A 17 13.26 -4.86 -4.32
CA LEU A 17 14.42 -5.36 -3.59
C LEU A 17 15.02 -6.60 -4.27
N ASP A 18 14.18 -7.53 -4.73
CA ASP A 18 14.61 -8.74 -5.45
C ASP A 18 15.31 -8.38 -6.77
N LEU A 19 14.70 -7.51 -7.59
CA LEU A 19 15.28 -6.96 -8.83
C LEU A 19 16.68 -6.38 -8.58
N LEU A 20 16.80 -5.51 -7.58
CA LEU A 20 18.06 -4.82 -7.30
C LEU A 20 19.11 -5.79 -6.77
N LYS A 21 18.73 -6.71 -5.88
CA LYS A 21 19.62 -7.74 -5.35
C LYS A 21 20.17 -8.64 -6.46
N GLU A 22 19.34 -9.03 -7.40
CA GLU A 22 19.74 -9.90 -8.50
C GLU A 22 20.68 -9.18 -9.49
N GLN A 23 20.37 -7.93 -9.85
CA GLN A 23 21.15 -7.19 -10.86
C GLN A 23 22.43 -6.55 -10.31
N TYR A 24 22.44 -6.14 -9.05
CA TYR A 24 23.53 -5.35 -8.45
C TYR A 24 24.16 -6.00 -7.22
N GLY A 25 23.70 -7.19 -6.83
CA GLY A 25 24.19 -7.92 -5.66
C GLY A 25 23.57 -7.44 -4.34
N ALA A 26 23.78 -8.20 -3.26
CA ALA A 26 23.17 -7.93 -1.97
C ALA A 26 23.59 -6.59 -1.32
N SER A 27 24.78 -6.07 -1.65
CA SER A 27 25.30 -4.82 -1.08
C SER A 27 24.48 -3.57 -1.46
N ILE A 28 23.65 -3.66 -2.51
CA ILE A 28 22.72 -2.57 -2.85
C ILE A 28 21.62 -2.43 -1.80
N LEU A 29 21.24 -3.52 -1.14
CA LEU A 29 20.22 -3.52 -0.09
C LEU A 29 20.74 -2.77 1.14
N ASP A 30 22.01 -2.97 1.50
CA ASP A 30 22.65 -2.21 2.58
C ASP A 30 22.63 -0.71 2.28
N LYS A 31 22.80 -0.29 1.01
CA LYS A 31 22.70 1.13 0.63
C LYS A 31 21.28 1.66 0.78
N ILE A 32 20.26 0.89 0.41
CA ILE A 32 18.85 1.25 0.59
C ILE A 32 18.53 1.39 2.08
N ASP A 33 18.93 0.41 2.89
CA ASP A 33 18.71 0.40 4.33
C ASP A 33 19.43 1.57 5.01
N ASN A 34 20.67 1.86 4.62
CA ASN A 34 21.40 3.04 5.10
C ASN A 34 20.70 4.36 4.74
N ARG A 35 20.14 4.48 3.53
CA ARG A 35 19.39 5.67 3.13
C ARG A 35 18.12 5.84 3.93
N LEU A 36 17.38 4.75 4.14
CA LEU A 36 16.18 4.72 4.97
C LEU A 36 16.48 5.12 6.42
N ALA A 37 17.61 4.68 6.97
CA ALA A 37 18.06 5.02 8.31
C ALA A 37 18.45 6.51 8.46
N ASN A 38 18.98 7.10 7.40
CA ASN A 38 19.44 8.49 7.36
C ASN A 38 18.34 9.53 7.07
N ILE A 39 17.09 9.10 6.87
CA ILE A 39 15.98 10.03 6.68
C ILE A 39 15.80 10.90 7.94
N PRO A 40 15.76 12.25 7.80
CA PRO A 40 15.58 13.14 8.93
C PRO A 40 14.30 12.82 9.72
N ARG A 41 14.35 13.08 11.03
CA ARG A 41 13.19 12.87 11.89
C ARG A 41 12.09 13.87 11.53
N PHE A 42 10.88 13.38 11.37
CA PHE A 42 9.68 14.21 11.18
C PHE A 42 8.54 13.72 12.09
N PRO A 43 7.78 14.62 12.74
CA PRO A 43 6.64 14.23 13.58
C PRO A 43 5.63 13.34 12.85
N GLY A 44 5.22 12.23 13.47
CA GLY A 44 4.27 11.28 12.86
C GLY A 44 4.87 10.37 11.78
N PHE A 45 6.17 10.47 11.49
CA PHE A 45 6.86 9.60 10.56
C PHE A 45 7.66 8.51 11.27
N LYS A 46 7.55 7.24 10.82
CA LYS A 46 8.36 6.16 11.38
C LYS A 46 9.73 6.11 10.72
N ILE A 47 10.78 6.10 11.54
CA ILE A 47 12.16 5.95 11.08
C ILE A 47 12.53 4.48 11.04
N PHE A 48 13.11 4.04 9.92
CA PHE A 48 13.59 2.69 9.71
C PHE A 48 15.09 2.62 9.99
N LYS A 49 15.47 2.70 11.28
CA LYS A 49 16.89 2.76 11.70
C LYS A 49 17.76 1.60 11.20
N ASN A 50 17.14 0.43 11.02
CA ASN A 50 17.80 -0.77 10.53
C ASN A 50 17.35 -1.12 9.10
N GLY A 51 16.80 -0.14 8.37
CA GLY A 51 16.22 -0.35 7.06
C GLY A 51 14.94 -1.21 7.05
N ILE A 52 14.63 -1.76 5.88
CA ILE A 52 13.44 -2.59 5.65
C ILE A 52 13.77 -4.02 5.21
N SER A 53 14.99 -4.29 4.72
CA SER A 53 15.33 -5.62 4.19
C SER A 53 15.33 -6.72 5.27
N LEU A 54 15.53 -6.37 6.53
CA LEU A 54 15.54 -7.31 7.66
C LEU A 54 14.20 -7.40 8.43
N LEU A 55 13.19 -6.62 8.04
CA LEU A 55 11.93 -6.58 8.79
C LEU A 55 11.05 -7.79 8.43
N ALA A 56 10.95 -8.75 9.35
CA ALA A 56 10.09 -9.93 9.19
C ALA A 56 8.61 -9.58 9.03
N ARG A 57 8.15 -8.45 9.58
CA ARG A 57 6.76 -8.00 9.48
C ARG A 57 6.69 -6.47 9.47
N ILE A 58 6.14 -5.93 8.39
CA ILE A 58 5.86 -4.50 8.21
C ILE A 58 4.33 -4.32 8.27
N THR A 59 3.89 -3.38 9.10
CA THR A 59 2.48 -3.00 9.27
C THR A 59 2.02 -2.07 8.15
N ALA A 60 0.69 -1.92 7.97
CA ALA A 60 0.16 -1.03 6.94
C ALA A 60 0.59 0.44 7.14
N SER A 61 0.62 0.93 8.38
CA SER A 61 1.08 2.30 8.68
C SER A 61 2.56 2.50 8.34
N GLU A 62 3.38 1.47 8.50
CA GLU A 62 4.78 1.50 8.06
C GLU A 62 4.90 1.53 6.54
N TYR A 63 4.12 0.73 5.81
CA TYR A 63 4.08 0.81 4.35
C TYR A 63 3.66 2.19 3.86
N ARG A 64 2.67 2.83 4.49
CA ARG A 64 2.28 4.22 4.18
C ARG A 64 3.42 5.21 4.42
N ASN A 65 4.27 4.98 5.44
CA ASN A 65 5.46 5.79 5.65
C ASN A 65 6.51 5.52 4.57
N ILE A 66 6.81 4.25 4.27
CA ILE A 66 7.75 3.86 3.20
C ILE A 66 7.35 4.47 1.86
N MET A 67 6.06 4.44 1.51
CA MET A 67 5.51 5.01 0.27
C MET A 67 5.89 6.48 0.06
N LYS A 68 5.86 7.29 1.12
CA LYS A 68 6.21 8.71 1.08
C LYS A 68 7.69 8.95 0.78
N ILE A 69 8.56 8.02 1.16
CA ILE A 69 10.02 8.21 1.13
C ILE A 69 10.74 7.40 0.05
N MET A 70 10.10 6.37 -0.51
CA MET A 70 10.78 5.39 -1.36
C MET A 70 11.39 6.02 -2.63
N ILE A 71 10.74 7.03 -3.21
CA ILE A 71 11.26 7.76 -4.37
C ILE A 71 12.63 8.39 -4.05
N PHE A 72 12.78 9.02 -2.88
CA PHE A 72 14.06 9.62 -2.45
C PHE A 72 15.13 8.57 -2.14
N VAL A 73 14.72 7.40 -1.66
CA VAL A 73 15.63 6.30 -1.36
C VAL A 73 16.22 5.72 -2.64
N LEU A 74 15.38 5.56 -3.67
CA LEU A 74 15.77 5.03 -4.98
C LEU A 74 16.48 6.05 -5.87
N ASP A 75 16.24 7.34 -5.66
CA ASP A 75 16.87 8.38 -6.44
C ASP A 75 18.38 8.41 -6.22
N ASN A 76 19.15 8.54 -7.31
CA ASN A 76 20.61 8.55 -7.31
C ASN A 76 21.25 7.34 -6.58
N LEU A 77 20.64 6.15 -6.64
CA LEU A 77 21.17 4.92 -6.01
C LEU A 77 22.42 4.36 -6.72
N ASN A 78 22.94 5.07 -7.73
CA ASN A 78 24.05 4.64 -8.60
C ASN A 78 23.78 3.28 -9.27
N ILE A 79 22.53 3.07 -9.68
CA ILE A 79 22.11 1.96 -10.53
C ILE A 79 22.04 2.43 -11.99
N GLY A 80 21.86 1.51 -12.94
CA GLY A 80 21.77 1.85 -14.35
C GLY A 80 20.65 2.85 -14.61
N LYS A 81 20.96 3.95 -15.33
CA LYS A 81 20.05 5.08 -15.57
C LYS A 81 18.65 4.64 -15.99
N THR A 82 18.56 3.71 -16.93
CA THR A 82 17.30 3.15 -17.43
C THR A 82 16.46 2.48 -16.34
N ILE A 83 17.08 1.73 -15.43
CA ILE A 83 16.39 1.03 -14.35
C ILE A 83 15.93 2.04 -13.29
N GLN A 84 16.78 2.99 -12.94
CA GLN A 84 16.43 4.08 -12.02
C GLN A 84 15.20 4.84 -12.51
N GLU A 85 15.20 5.31 -13.77
CA GLU A 85 14.08 6.05 -14.34
C GLU A 85 12.78 5.23 -14.36
N LYS A 86 12.85 3.94 -14.69
CA LYS A 86 11.68 3.05 -14.68
C LYS A 86 11.13 2.86 -13.27
N LEU A 87 12.00 2.62 -12.27
CA LEU A 87 11.59 2.49 -10.88
C LEU A 87 10.97 3.79 -10.36
N LEU A 88 11.63 4.93 -10.54
CA LEU A 88 11.10 6.22 -10.07
C LEU A 88 9.71 6.51 -10.65
N LYS A 89 9.51 6.30 -11.95
CA LYS A 89 8.19 6.43 -12.60
C LYS A 89 7.16 5.46 -12.05
N LEU A 90 7.55 4.22 -11.73
CA LEU A 90 6.63 3.24 -11.12
C LEU A 90 6.13 3.72 -9.76
N TYR A 91 7.03 4.23 -8.90
CA TYR A 91 6.66 4.74 -7.57
C TYR A 91 5.89 6.06 -7.65
N GLU A 92 6.21 6.93 -8.60
CA GLU A 92 5.46 8.15 -8.88
C GLU A 92 4.00 7.86 -9.24
N VAL A 93 3.77 6.99 -10.24
CA VAL A 93 2.41 6.61 -10.65
C VAL A 93 1.67 5.90 -9.53
N TRP A 94 2.35 5.04 -8.76
CA TRP A 94 1.77 4.42 -7.57
C TRP A 94 1.30 5.47 -6.55
N ASN A 95 2.11 6.49 -6.26
CA ASN A 95 1.76 7.53 -5.29
C ASN A 95 0.55 8.34 -5.76
N ASN A 96 0.51 8.72 -7.05
CA ASN A 96 -0.63 9.44 -7.64
C ASN A 96 -1.91 8.58 -7.57
N MET A 97 -1.81 7.31 -7.95
CA MET A 97 -2.90 6.34 -7.85
C MET A 97 -3.36 6.19 -6.39
N TYR A 98 -2.43 6.06 -5.43
CA TYR A 98 -2.77 5.90 -4.02
C TYR A 98 -3.52 7.13 -3.46
N ILE A 99 -3.10 8.34 -3.83
CA ILE A 99 -3.79 9.58 -3.43
C ILE A 99 -5.22 9.59 -3.97
N LEU A 100 -5.41 9.35 -5.28
CA LEU A 100 -6.75 9.32 -5.87
C LEU A 100 -7.63 8.21 -5.31
N SER A 101 -7.05 7.08 -4.92
CA SER A 101 -7.80 5.96 -4.35
C SER A 101 -8.48 6.32 -3.01
N HIS A 102 -8.01 7.34 -2.30
CA HIS A 102 -8.59 7.83 -1.04
C HIS A 102 -9.54 9.03 -1.25
N TYR A 103 -9.79 9.44 -2.49
CA TYR A 103 -10.72 10.53 -2.79
C TYR A 103 -12.15 10.14 -2.39
N GLU A 104 -12.79 10.96 -1.55
CA GLU A 104 -14.04 10.60 -0.86
C GLU A 104 -15.27 10.64 -1.77
N GLU A 105 -15.23 11.47 -2.81
CA GLU A 105 -16.37 11.75 -3.69
C GLU A 105 -16.00 11.51 -5.15
N PHE A 106 -16.32 10.32 -5.67
CA PHE A 106 -16.46 10.12 -7.12
C PHE A 106 -17.93 10.41 -7.44
N THR A 107 -18.33 11.67 -7.66
CA THR A 107 -19.75 11.99 -7.85
C THR A 107 -20.25 11.63 -9.25
N GLU A 108 -21.55 11.40 -9.39
CA GLU A 108 -22.20 11.15 -10.69
C GLU A 108 -22.13 12.37 -11.64
N SER A 109 -21.97 13.58 -11.09
CA SER A 109 -21.61 14.79 -11.85
C SER A 109 -20.21 14.73 -12.48
N ASP A 110 -19.31 13.93 -11.90
CA ASP A 110 -17.99 13.59 -12.46
C ASP A 110 -18.06 12.42 -13.47
N LEU A 111 -19.25 12.04 -13.93
CA LEU A 111 -19.48 11.02 -14.97
C LEU A 111 -20.18 11.58 -16.22
N ARG A 112 -20.54 12.88 -16.24
CA ARG A 112 -21.19 13.53 -17.38
C ARG A 112 -20.15 14.06 -18.37
N VAL A 113 -20.01 13.36 -19.50
CA VAL A 113 -19.23 13.76 -20.67
C VAL A 113 -19.69 15.14 -21.14
N GLY A 114 -18.82 16.17 -21.07
CA GLY A 114 -19.09 17.45 -21.72
C GLY A 114 -18.45 18.72 -21.13
N GLN A 115 -17.79 18.68 -19.97
CA GLN A 115 -17.04 19.84 -19.46
C GLN A 115 -15.56 19.52 -19.28
N LYS A 116 -14.71 20.53 -19.56
CA LYS A 116 -13.24 20.52 -19.61
C LYS A 116 -12.52 20.21 -18.29
N ASN A 117 -13.17 19.54 -17.34
CA ASN A 117 -12.52 18.96 -16.16
C ASN A 117 -12.56 17.44 -16.32
N THR A 118 -11.43 16.87 -16.73
CA THR A 118 -11.26 15.44 -16.95
C THR A 118 -11.71 14.65 -15.71
N LEU A 119 -12.58 13.67 -15.92
CA LEU A 119 -13.25 12.89 -14.89
C LEU A 119 -12.20 12.23 -13.96
N PRO A 120 -12.19 12.45 -12.63
CA PRO A 120 -11.24 11.86 -11.69
C PRO A 120 -11.17 10.33 -11.80
N LEU A 121 -12.27 9.68 -12.20
CA LEU A 121 -12.33 8.24 -12.42
C LEU A 121 -11.58 7.78 -13.68
N ASN A 122 -11.65 8.54 -14.77
CA ASN A 122 -10.93 8.20 -16.02
C ASN A 122 -9.42 8.39 -15.82
N ASP A 123 -9.03 9.44 -15.10
CA ASP A 123 -7.63 9.65 -14.71
C ASP A 123 -7.15 8.55 -13.77
N PHE A 124 -7.99 8.12 -12.83
CA PHE A 124 -7.68 7.00 -11.94
C PHE A 124 -7.55 5.67 -12.70
N GLU A 125 -8.45 5.37 -13.64
CA GLU A 125 -8.38 4.19 -14.50
C GLU A 125 -7.09 4.19 -15.35
N ASN A 126 -6.75 5.34 -15.94
CA ASN A 126 -5.50 5.49 -16.69
C ASN A 126 -4.27 5.26 -15.82
N LEU A 127 -4.27 5.75 -14.57
CA LEU A 127 -3.18 5.52 -13.61
C LEU A 127 -3.09 4.05 -13.20
N ILE A 128 -4.22 3.35 -13.00
CA ILE A 128 -4.23 1.90 -12.72
C ILE A 128 -3.59 1.14 -13.89
N ILE A 129 -4.00 1.44 -15.12
CA ILE A 129 -3.49 0.77 -16.33
C ILE A 129 -2.01 1.08 -16.54
N ASP A 130 -1.60 2.35 -16.39
CA ASP A 130 -0.20 2.75 -16.56
C ASP A 130 0.70 2.13 -15.50
N TRP A 131 0.27 2.16 -14.23
CA TRP A 131 0.96 1.48 -13.15
C TRP A 131 1.11 -0.02 -13.43
N ALA A 132 0.02 -0.70 -13.79
CA ALA A 132 0.04 -2.14 -14.06
C ALA A 132 0.97 -2.49 -15.21
N LYS A 133 0.97 -1.72 -16.30
CA LYS A 133 1.88 -1.91 -17.44
C LYS A 133 3.34 -1.76 -17.01
N LYS A 134 3.67 -0.70 -16.26
CA LYS A 134 5.05 -0.49 -15.77
C LYS A 134 5.47 -1.58 -14.79
N PHE A 135 4.58 -1.96 -13.88
CA PHE A 135 4.81 -3.00 -12.88
C PHE A 135 5.11 -4.35 -13.54
N ILE A 136 4.28 -4.76 -14.50
CA ILE A 136 4.47 -6.00 -15.26
C ILE A 136 5.76 -5.93 -16.07
N ALA A 137 5.98 -4.84 -16.82
CA ALA A 137 7.17 -4.70 -17.64
C ALA A 137 8.50 -4.75 -16.85
N LEU A 138 8.49 -4.31 -15.59
CA LEU A 138 9.66 -4.36 -14.71
C LEU A 138 9.85 -5.72 -14.03
N PHE A 139 8.76 -6.35 -13.57
CA PHE A 139 8.86 -7.48 -12.64
C PHE A 139 8.47 -8.84 -13.22
N ASN A 140 8.01 -8.92 -14.48
CA ASN A 140 7.55 -10.18 -15.07
C ASN A 140 8.61 -11.29 -14.99
N THR A 141 9.88 -10.95 -15.17
CA THR A 141 11.01 -11.89 -15.10
C THR A 141 11.37 -12.35 -13.68
N TYR A 142 10.93 -11.61 -12.66
CA TYR A 142 11.27 -11.84 -11.25
C TYR A 142 10.14 -12.53 -10.48
N SER A 143 9.02 -12.81 -11.14
CA SER A 143 7.88 -13.47 -10.53
C SER A 143 7.76 -14.90 -11.01
N ASN A 144 8.00 -15.86 -10.12
CA ASN A 144 7.77 -17.29 -10.37
C ASN A 144 6.32 -17.60 -10.78
N SER A 145 5.37 -16.71 -10.46
CA SER A 145 3.96 -16.85 -10.78
C SER A 145 3.52 -15.96 -11.95
N GLU A 146 4.44 -15.38 -12.72
CA GLU A 146 4.14 -14.42 -13.81
C GLU A 146 3.24 -13.26 -13.34
N LEU A 147 3.42 -12.81 -12.09
CA LEU A 147 2.62 -11.76 -11.44
C LEU A 147 1.11 -12.08 -11.36
N LYS A 148 0.71 -13.35 -11.50
CA LYS A 148 -0.68 -13.81 -11.35
C LYS A 148 -1.08 -13.90 -9.88
N PHE A 149 -1.30 -12.76 -9.23
CA PHE A 149 -1.89 -12.73 -7.88
C PHE A 149 -3.29 -12.08 -7.90
N PRO A 150 -4.29 -12.64 -7.18
CA PRO A 150 -5.69 -12.19 -7.25
C PRO A 150 -5.89 -10.70 -6.98
N LYS A 151 -5.06 -10.12 -6.11
CA LYS A 151 -5.12 -8.69 -5.77
C LYS A 151 -4.82 -7.79 -6.96
N LEU A 152 -3.84 -8.15 -7.81
CA LEU A 152 -3.53 -7.39 -9.01
C LEU A 152 -4.68 -7.47 -10.02
N HIS A 153 -5.21 -8.68 -10.23
CA HIS A 153 -6.34 -8.90 -11.13
C HIS A 153 -7.57 -8.09 -10.68
N SER A 154 -7.96 -8.22 -9.41
CA SER A 154 -9.07 -7.46 -8.84
C SER A 154 -8.83 -5.96 -8.96
N TRP A 155 -7.60 -5.50 -8.74
CA TRP A 155 -7.28 -4.07 -8.82
C TRP A 155 -7.41 -3.51 -10.23
N VAL A 156 -6.91 -4.24 -11.23
CA VAL A 156 -6.89 -3.77 -12.62
C VAL A 156 -8.27 -3.88 -13.28
N TYR A 157 -9.01 -4.97 -13.04
CA TYR A 157 -10.22 -5.28 -13.81
C TYR A 157 -11.52 -4.92 -13.11
N HIS A 158 -11.54 -4.80 -11.78
CA HIS A 158 -12.80 -4.66 -11.04
C HIS A 158 -12.89 -3.36 -10.24
N THR A 159 -11.79 -2.67 -9.94
CA THR A 159 -11.81 -1.45 -9.11
C THR A 159 -12.70 -0.35 -9.69
N THR A 160 -12.59 -0.09 -10.99
CA THR A 160 -13.35 0.98 -11.65
C THR A 160 -14.85 0.65 -11.69
N ASP A 161 -15.21 -0.61 -11.95
CA ASP A 161 -16.59 -1.07 -11.94
C ASP A 161 -17.19 -1.05 -10.52
N LEU A 162 -16.40 -1.41 -9.50
CA LEU A 162 -16.80 -1.29 -8.10
C LEU A 162 -17.07 0.16 -7.72
N ILE A 163 -16.21 1.10 -8.16
CA ILE A 163 -16.42 2.53 -7.90
C ILE A 163 -17.69 3.03 -8.59
N LYS A 164 -17.90 2.68 -9.86
CA LYS A 164 -19.11 3.08 -10.59
C LYS A 164 -20.39 2.58 -9.94
N LYS A 165 -20.36 1.37 -9.37
CA LYS A 165 -21.56 0.72 -8.83
C LYS A 165 -21.86 1.10 -7.38
N TYR A 166 -20.84 1.37 -6.58
CA TYR A 166 -20.98 1.49 -5.12
C TYR A 166 -20.35 2.76 -4.52
N GLY A 167 -19.70 3.60 -5.33
CA GLY A 167 -19.06 4.83 -4.88
C GLY A 167 -17.61 4.62 -4.44
N SER A 168 -17.10 5.49 -3.56
CA SER A 168 -15.66 5.53 -3.23
C SER A 168 -15.14 4.24 -2.59
N LEU A 169 -13.86 3.95 -2.81
CA LEU A 169 -13.19 2.75 -2.30
C LEU A 169 -13.12 2.68 -0.77
N ASN A 170 -13.26 3.82 -0.09
CA ASN A 170 -13.24 3.90 1.37
C ASN A 170 -14.39 3.08 2.00
N SER A 171 -15.54 2.98 1.31
CA SER A 171 -16.68 2.18 1.75
C SER A 171 -16.39 0.67 1.80
N PHE A 172 -15.38 0.19 1.06
CA PHE A 172 -14.98 -1.22 1.00
C PHE A 172 -13.87 -1.59 2.01
N SER A 173 -13.38 -0.63 2.79
CA SER A 173 -12.29 -0.87 3.72
C SER A 173 -12.76 -1.66 4.95
N THR A 174 -12.07 -2.76 5.28
CA THR A 174 -12.29 -3.50 6.53
C THR A 174 -11.63 -2.84 7.75
N GLU A 175 -10.95 -1.71 7.58
CA GLU A 175 -10.20 -1.02 8.64
C GLU A 175 -11.06 -0.70 9.86
N THR A 176 -12.30 -0.22 9.65
CA THR A 176 -13.23 0.06 10.75
C THR A 176 -13.59 -1.20 11.51
N TYR A 177 -13.94 -2.27 10.80
CA TYR A 177 -14.27 -3.56 11.42
C TYR A 177 -13.07 -4.17 12.16
N GLU A 178 -11.88 -4.11 11.57
CA GLU A 178 -10.64 -4.58 12.18
C GLU A 178 -10.27 -3.81 13.44
N SER A 179 -10.48 -2.48 13.45
CA SER A 179 -10.28 -1.64 14.63
C SER A 179 -11.27 -2.01 15.73
N LEU A 180 -12.56 -2.11 15.40
CA LEU A 180 -13.60 -2.52 16.35
C LEU A 180 -13.32 -3.90 16.93
N ASN A 181 -12.94 -4.88 16.12
CA ASN A 181 -12.58 -6.21 16.59
C ASN A 181 -11.33 -6.19 17.49
N LYS A 182 -10.35 -5.33 17.19
CA LYS A 182 -9.18 -5.17 18.06
C LYS A 182 -9.57 -4.60 19.42
N ASP A 183 -10.45 -3.60 19.44
CA ASP A 183 -10.82 -2.87 20.65
C ASP A 183 -11.85 -3.60 21.51
N PHE A 184 -12.87 -4.21 20.90
CA PHE A 184 -13.99 -4.82 21.61
C PHE A 184 -13.89 -6.34 21.77
N VAL A 185 -13.00 -7.01 21.02
CA VAL A 185 -12.83 -8.47 21.14
C VAL A 185 -11.43 -8.80 21.63
N LYS A 186 -10.37 -8.40 20.90
CA LYS A 186 -9.00 -8.83 21.23
C LYS A 186 -8.51 -8.26 22.56
N LYS A 187 -8.63 -6.95 22.78
CA LYS A 187 -8.22 -6.31 24.03
C LYS A 187 -8.95 -6.93 25.25
N PRO A 188 -10.29 -6.98 25.29
CA PRO A 188 -11.03 -7.68 26.35
C PRO A 188 -10.62 -9.13 26.51
N TYR A 189 -10.44 -9.87 25.41
CA TYR A 189 -10.01 -11.26 25.45
C TYR A 189 -8.70 -11.42 26.23
N TYR A 190 -7.70 -10.56 25.99
CA TYR A 190 -6.42 -10.62 26.70
C TYR A 190 -6.54 -10.30 28.20
N LEU A 191 -7.59 -9.58 28.62
CA LEU A 191 -7.87 -9.26 30.01
C LEU A 191 -8.68 -10.34 30.75
N THR A 192 -9.24 -11.32 30.02
CA THR A 192 -10.00 -12.43 30.63
C THR A 192 -9.10 -13.47 31.32
N ASN A 193 -9.65 -14.18 32.31
CA ASN A 193 -9.00 -15.32 32.94
C ASN A 193 -9.16 -16.65 32.17
N LYS A 194 -9.67 -16.58 30.93
CA LYS A 194 -9.95 -17.71 30.02
C LYS A 194 -11.05 -18.69 30.46
N GLN A 195 -11.83 -18.37 31.48
CA GLN A 195 -13.06 -19.09 31.84
C GLN A 195 -14.29 -18.26 31.47
N ASN A 196 -15.36 -18.87 30.93
CA ASN A 196 -16.57 -18.15 30.49
C ASN A 196 -16.24 -16.88 29.68
N ILE A 197 -15.42 -17.06 28.65
CA ILE A 197 -14.73 -15.99 27.93
C ILE A 197 -15.71 -14.97 27.35
N GLU A 198 -16.81 -15.44 26.77
CA GLU A 198 -17.81 -14.60 26.11
C GLU A 198 -18.44 -13.61 27.10
N ASP A 199 -18.88 -14.08 28.27
CA ASP A 199 -19.46 -13.23 29.32
C ASP A 199 -18.45 -12.18 29.82
N GLN A 200 -17.18 -12.55 29.94
CA GLN A 200 -16.14 -11.63 30.40
C GLN A 200 -15.81 -10.58 29.35
N ILE A 201 -15.70 -10.98 28.07
CA ILE A 201 -15.50 -10.03 26.96
C ILE A 201 -16.66 -9.05 26.91
N LEU A 202 -17.90 -9.53 26.96
CA LEU A 202 -19.09 -8.67 26.96
C LEU A 202 -19.09 -7.70 28.13
N LYS A 203 -18.83 -8.16 29.36
CA LYS A 203 -18.77 -7.30 30.55
C LYS A 203 -17.68 -6.23 30.46
N ILE A 204 -16.50 -6.57 29.93
CA ILE A 204 -15.39 -5.63 29.76
C ILE A 204 -15.71 -4.63 28.65
N ALA A 205 -16.20 -5.10 27.50
CA ALA A 205 -16.57 -4.26 26.36
C ALA A 205 -17.67 -3.26 26.72
N ILE A 206 -18.70 -3.67 27.46
CA ILE A 206 -19.80 -2.79 27.89
C ILE A 206 -19.30 -1.69 28.84
N ARG A 207 -18.33 -1.99 29.71
CA ARG A 207 -17.76 -0.98 30.64
C ARG A 207 -16.96 0.13 29.93
N GLU A 208 -16.44 -0.15 28.75
CA GLU A 208 -15.61 0.77 27.96
C GLU A 208 -16.45 1.59 26.95
N LEU A 209 -17.77 1.35 26.87
CA LEU A 209 -18.67 2.17 26.05
C LEU A 209 -18.94 3.50 26.79
N PRO A 210 -18.85 4.65 26.08
CA PRO A 210 -19.10 5.97 26.65
C PRO A 210 -20.56 6.21 27.02
#